data_AF-A0A2X0M770-F1
#
_entry.id   AF-A0A2X0M770-F1
#
_cell.length_a   1.000
_cell.length_b   1.000
_cell.length_c   1.000
_cell.angle_alpha   90.00
_cell.angle_beta   90.00
_cell.angle_gamma   90.00
#
_symmetry.space_group_name_H-M   'P 1'
#
loop_
_entity.id
_entity.type
_entity.pdbx_description
1 polymer ?
#
loop_
_entity_poly.entity_id
_entity_poly.type
_entity_poly.pdbx_seq_one_letter_code
_entity_poly.pdbx_strand_id
1 'polypeptide(L)'
;MTNFAEVWRSFTHEEKRNIAWYILGIMMYKLGLEFFNGSITTLATDRFRAANTFTKLGAAQGVNQAMQCVGAILIAPLVKALPTRTVLAGAVTFFALMTTLLLIIDAATGGSIKRAGATKPDYGSWNPNLIFVIWSLSGIAYGMVELIRRVIPADVVGGNVSKLRRMDATVHVLYEVAGTSGAFASSAAITRLGNNYSFLVSPIFFVLAAVAWSFVGALRTNHNEANGDEPALAAVDKDGKRKNYFAAVGNGAYLFCKSVGLGAWIVMSHRRFIWLFPGYALALYLHRFLESSLAPAFARRVLNVSAYSQIIVGGSNFGELLGAATVFLLSDYVPTPLPWLRLDALALNIVWILPRFSQIAKPRQVRWAWYIAACFIPISFGWAAGDVSLAAYIQSSLTTMDFAAAKDVSALGAVMAFLYSTYIVFNAVLSSVLGRVIDQDFTRTGTIYKALQQVGGIQFSVASALILLATLIPMGAFAFNPKMLNSMPLEGDVAHEEALDAEYVAKGADGTYGSDSDSVEREKKLAAISA
;
A
#
# COMPACT_ATOMS: atom_id res chain seq x y z
N MET A 1 15.35 15.39 16.23
CA MET A 1 15.63 14.21 15.37
C MET A 1 15.56 12.96 16.22
N THR A 2 14.61 12.08 15.94
CA THR A 2 14.36 10.87 16.72
C THR A 2 15.51 9.87 16.53
N ASN A 3 16.23 9.52 17.60
CA ASN A 3 17.32 8.55 17.53
C ASN A 3 16.75 7.12 17.57
N PHE A 4 17.01 6.30 16.54
CA PHE A 4 16.56 4.89 16.47
C PHE A 4 16.91 4.08 17.73
N ALA A 5 18.04 4.40 18.38
CA ALA A 5 18.46 3.75 19.62
C ALA A 5 17.56 4.10 20.83
N GLU A 6 17.06 5.33 20.90
CA GLU A 6 16.12 5.76 21.95
C GLU A 6 14.73 5.15 21.74
N VAL A 7 14.31 5.03 20.48
CA VAL A 7 13.08 4.33 20.08
C VAL A 7 13.13 2.88 20.56
N TRP A 8 14.21 2.15 20.25
CA TRP A 8 14.34 0.76 20.65
C TRP A 8 14.37 0.59 22.17
N ARG A 9 14.96 1.54 22.91
CA ARG A 9 14.99 1.49 24.38
C ARG A 9 13.60 1.63 25.02
N SER A 10 12.65 2.28 24.36
CA SER A 10 11.29 2.50 24.88
C SER A 10 10.40 1.25 24.93
N PHE A 11 10.78 0.16 24.25
CA PHE A 11 10.01 -1.10 24.23
C PHE A 11 10.45 -2.09 25.33
N THR A 12 9.49 -2.84 25.86
CA THR A 12 9.77 -3.97 26.77
C THR A 12 10.51 -5.09 26.05
N HIS A 13 11.10 -6.04 26.79
CA HIS A 13 11.81 -7.16 26.17
C HIS A 13 10.88 -8.04 25.32
N GLU A 14 9.64 -8.22 25.75
CA GLU A 14 8.61 -8.96 25.00
C GLU A 14 8.15 -8.20 23.75
N GLU A 15 7.88 -6.89 23.88
CA GLU A 15 7.57 -6.03 22.73
C GLU A 15 8.69 -6.10 21.69
N LYS A 16 9.96 -5.96 22.10
CA LYS A 16 11.13 -6.06 21.21
C LYS A 16 11.18 -7.39 20.46
N ARG A 17 10.96 -8.51 21.17
CA ARG A 17 10.97 -9.85 20.57
C ARG A 17 9.85 -9.98 19.53
N ASN A 18 8.63 -9.56 19.87
CA ASN A 18 7.49 -9.65 18.98
C ASN A 18 7.65 -8.73 17.75
N ILE A 19 8.14 -7.50 17.96
CA ILE A 19 8.49 -6.55 16.89
C ILE A 19 9.55 -7.17 15.96
N ALA A 20 10.60 -7.79 16.50
CA ALA A 20 11.66 -8.39 15.69
C ALA A 20 11.13 -9.54 14.81
N TRP A 21 10.33 -10.46 15.38
CA TRP A 21 9.71 -11.54 14.60
C TRP A 21 8.72 -11.02 13.56
N TYR A 22 7.95 -9.99 13.91
CA TYR A 22 7.02 -9.36 12.98
C TYR A 22 7.75 -8.69 11.82
N ILE A 23 8.81 -7.91 12.09
CA ILE A 23 9.69 -7.29 11.10
C ILE A 23 10.31 -8.34 10.19
N LEU A 24 10.85 -9.42 10.76
CA LEU A 24 11.42 -10.50 9.95
C LEU A 24 10.36 -11.09 9.02
N GLY A 25 9.18 -11.41 9.54
CA GLY A 25 8.10 -12.00 8.75
C GLY A 25 7.59 -11.07 7.64
N ILE A 26 7.40 -9.77 7.92
CA ILE A 26 6.91 -8.81 6.92
C ILE A 26 7.96 -8.52 5.83
N MET A 27 9.25 -8.50 6.18
CA MET A 27 10.34 -8.37 5.21
C MET A 27 10.42 -9.60 4.30
N MET A 28 10.34 -10.81 4.85
CA MET A 28 10.31 -12.04 4.06
C MET A 28 9.06 -12.10 3.16
N TYR A 29 7.89 -11.73 3.69
CA TYR A 29 6.66 -11.63 2.90
C TYR A 29 6.83 -10.67 1.72
N LYS A 30 7.36 -9.46 1.96
CA LYS A 30 7.56 -8.46 0.91
C LYS A 30 8.59 -8.89 -0.13
N LEU A 31 9.70 -9.52 0.29
CA LEU A 31 10.65 -10.13 -0.65
C LEU A 31 9.94 -11.17 -1.54
N GLY A 32 9.24 -12.13 -0.94
CA GLY A 32 8.48 -13.13 -1.69
C GLY A 32 7.46 -12.50 -2.64
N LEU A 33 6.81 -11.42 -2.21
CA LEU A 33 5.82 -10.71 -3.00
C LEU A 33 6.42 -10.02 -4.23
N GLU A 34 7.58 -9.37 -4.12
CA GLU A 34 8.27 -8.75 -5.26
C GLU A 34 8.76 -9.79 -6.27
N PHE A 35 9.25 -10.95 -5.79
CA PHE A 35 9.58 -12.06 -6.66
C PHE A 35 8.35 -12.60 -7.39
N PHE A 36 7.23 -12.79 -6.69
CA PHE A 36 5.97 -13.24 -7.28
C PHE A 36 5.45 -12.23 -8.32
N ASN A 37 5.32 -10.96 -7.95
CA ASN A 37 4.80 -9.90 -8.80
C ASN A 37 5.67 -9.69 -10.05
N GLY A 38 6.99 -9.68 -9.89
CA GLY A 38 7.91 -9.58 -11.01
C GLY A 38 7.82 -10.78 -11.95
N SER A 39 7.78 -11.99 -11.40
CA SER A 39 7.69 -13.22 -12.19
C SER A 39 6.36 -13.31 -12.93
N ILE A 40 5.23 -13.06 -12.27
CA ILE A 40 3.90 -13.21 -12.89
C ILE A 40 3.61 -12.13 -13.92
N THR A 41 4.03 -10.89 -13.68
CA THR A 41 3.89 -9.80 -14.63
C THR A 41 4.74 -10.04 -15.88
N THR A 42 5.99 -10.48 -15.70
CA THR A 42 6.88 -10.78 -16.83
C THR A 42 6.48 -12.06 -17.57
N LEU A 43 5.94 -13.06 -16.88
CA LEU A 43 5.37 -14.26 -17.49
C LEU A 43 4.13 -13.91 -18.32
N ALA A 44 3.20 -13.11 -17.77
CA ALA A 44 2.01 -12.64 -18.47
C ALA A 44 2.37 -11.84 -19.74
N THR A 45 3.31 -10.90 -19.63
CA THR A 45 3.72 -10.07 -20.77
C THR A 45 4.45 -10.86 -21.87
N ASP A 46 5.12 -11.96 -21.53
CA ASP A 46 5.79 -12.81 -22.50
C ASP A 46 4.87 -13.86 -23.13
N ARG A 47 3.90 -14.39 -22.38
CA ARG A 47 3.04 -15.51 -22.79
C ARG A 47 1.71 -15.08 -23.39
N PHE A 48 1.19 -13.91 -23.03
CA PHE A 48 -0.01 -13.38 -23.68
C PHE A 48 0.29 -12.97 -25.13
N ARG A 49 -0.70 -13.13 -26.01
CA ARG A 49 -0.55 -12.81 -27.43
C ARG A 49 -0.28 -11.31 -27.58
N ALA A 50 0.64 -10.97 -28.49
CA ALA A 50 1.08 -9.60 -28.71
C ALA A 50 -0.07 -8.61 -29.02
N ALA A 51 -1.19 -9.07 -29.57
CA ALA A 51 -2.34 -8.24 -29.91
C ALA A 51 -3.22 -7.86 -28.69
N ASN A 52 -3.04 -8.49 -27.53
CA ASN A 52 -3.85 -8.23 -26.33
C ASN A 52 -3.06 -8.41 -25.02
N THR A 53 -1.75 -8.23 -25.06
CA THR A 53 -0.85 -8.46 -23.92
C THR A 53 -1.22 -7.56 -22.73
N PHE A 54 -1.30 -6.25 -22.93
CA PHE A 54 -1.51 -5.30 -21.82
C PHE A 54 -2.97 -5.19 -21.43
N THR A 55 -3.89 -5.40 -22.38
CA THR A 55 -5.32 -5.55 -22.09
C THR A 55 -5.56 -6.68 -21.10
N LYS A 56 -4.95 -7.85 -21.37
CA LYS A 56 -5.05 -9.03 -20.49
C LYS A 56 -4.26 -8.87 -19.20
N LEU A 57 -3.09 -8.24 -19.24
CA LEU A 57 -2.32 -7.95 -18.04
C LEU A 57 -3.13 -7.08 -17.07
N GLY A 58 -3.67 -5.96 -17.55
CA GLY A 58 -4.51 -5.07 -16.74
C GLY A 58 -5.77 -5.76 -16.22
N ALA A 59 -6.40 -6.61 -17.03
CA ALA A 59 -7.55 -7.41 -16.57
C ALA A 59 -7.16 -8.43 -15.48
N ALA A 60 -6.05 -9.15 -15.65
CA ALA A 60 -5.60 -10.14 -14.66
C ALA A 60 -5.23 -9.48 -13.32
N GLN A 61 -4.55 -8.32 -13.38
CA GLN A 61 -4.26 -7.49 -12.21
C GLN A 61 -5.54 -6.97 -11.54
N GLY A 62 -6.50 -6.49 -12.34
CA GLY A 62 -7.79 -6.01 -11.84
C GLY A 62 -8.57 -7.09 -11.10
N VAL A 63 -8.65 -8.30 -11.66
CA VAL A 63 -9.30 -9.43 -10.98
C VAL A 63 -8.52 -9.84 -9.73
N ASN A 64 -7.18 -9.86 -9.77
CA ASN A 64 -6.36 -10.09 -8.58
C ASN A 64 -6.70 -9.11 -7.45
N GLN A 65 -6.80 -7.80 -7.75
CA GLN A 65 -7.15 -6.78 -6.76
C GLN A 65 -8.59 -6.92 -6.25
N ALA A 66 -9.54 -7.26 -7.11
CA ALA A 66 -10.90 -7.57 -6.68
C ALA A 66 -10.94 -8.76 -5.70
N MET A 67 -10.12 -9.79 -5.94
CA MET A 67 -9.98 -10.93 -5.02
C MET A 67 -9.27 -10.56 -3.71
N GLN A 68 -8.46 -9.49 -3.67
CA GLN A 68 -7.93 -8.96 -2.41
C GLN A 68 -9.05 -8.43 -1.51
N CYS A 69 -10.08 -7.78 -2.06
CA CYS A 69 -11.26 -7.39 -1.29
C CYS A 69 -11.98 -8.61 -0.70
N VAL A 70 -12.10 -9.70 -1.47
CA VAL A 70 -12.67 -10.96 -0.99
C VAL A 70 -11.84 -11.51 0.18
N GLY A 71 -10.51 -11.53 0.05
CA GLY A 71 -9.61 -11.91 1.15
C GLY A 71 -9.81 -11.07 2.41
N ALA A 72 -9.95 -9.76 2.26
CA ALA A 72 -10.22 -8.84 3.37
C ALA A 72 -11.60 -9.05 4.05
N ILE A 73 -12.59 -9.58 3.33
CA ILE A 73 -13.90 -9.94 3.91
C ILE A 73 -13.81 -11.29 4.65
N LEU A 74 -13.09 -12.26 4.09
CA LEU A 74 -12.99 -13.61 4.66
C LEU A 74 -12.26 -13.65 5.99
N ILE A 75 -11.42 -12.66 6.29
CA ILE A 75 -10.57 -12.72 7.46
C ILE A 75 -11.28 -12.47 8.80
N ALA A 76 -12.23 -11.54 8.85
CA ALA A 76 -12.91 -11.16 10.08
C ALA A 76 -13.50 -12.38 10.84
N PRO A 77 -14.25 -13.30 10.18
CA PRO A 77 -14.74 -14.50 10.86
C PRO A 77 -13.61 -15.48 11.24
N LEU A 78 -12.50 -15.52 10.49
CA LEU A 78 -11.38 -16.42 10.76
C LEU A 78 -10.58 -16.01 12.00
N VAL A 79 -10.29 -14.71 12.15
CA VAL A 79 -9.56 -14.19 13.33
C VAL A 79 -10.42 -14.25 14.59
N LYS A 80 -11.75 -14.30 14.46
CA LYS A 80 -12.67 -14.59 15.59
C LYS A 80 -12.60 -16.06 16.05
N ALA A 81 -12.33 -16.98 15.12
CA ALA A 81 -12.35 -18.42 15.39
C ALA A 81 -10.95 -18.99 15.70
N LEU A 82 -9.89 -18.39 15.18
CA LEU A 82 -8.52 -18.86 15.25
C LEU A 82 -7.58 -17.72 15.64
N PRO A 83 -6.46 -18.00 16.32
CA PRO A 83 -5.46 -16.98 16.63
C PRO A 83 -4.98 -16.26 15.36
N THR A 84 -4.81 -14.94 15.43
CA THR A 84 -4.36 -14.10 14.30
C THR A 84 -3.11 -14.65 13.61
N ARG A 85 -2.14 -15.14 14.40
CA ARG A 85 -0.91 -15.77 13.88
C ARG A 85 -1.18 -16.99 12.99
N THR A 86 -2.18 -17.80 13.32
CA THR A 86 -2.53 -19.02 12.58
C THR A 86 -3.24 -18.67 11.28
N VAL A 87 -4.15 -17.69 11.32
CA VAL A 87 -4.80 -17.18 10.11
C VAL A 87 -3.77 -16.57 9.16
N LEU A 88 -2.83 -15.79 9.70
CA LEU A 88 -1.74 -15.19 8.93
C LEU A 88 -0.81 -16.24 8.31
N ALA A 89 -0.33 -17.20 9.10
CA ALA A 89 0.52 -18.29 8.60
C ALA A 89 -0.20 -19.13 7.53
N GLY A 90 -1.50 -19.40 7.72
CA GLY A 90 -2.33 -20.09 6.74
C GLY A 90 -2.49 -19.33 5.43
N ALA A 91 -2.77 -18.02 5.49
CA ALA A 91 -2.89 -17.17 4.31
C ALA A 91 -1.59 -17.15 3.48
N VAL A 92 -0.44 -16.98 4.13
CA VAL A 92 0.86 -16.96 3.45
C VAL A 92 1.23 -18.33 2.89
N THR A 93 0.90 -19.41 3.60
CA THR A 93 1.12 -20.77 3.11
C THR A 93 0.27 -21.04 1.86
N PHE A 94 -0.98 -20.58 1.85
CA PHE A 94 -1.82 -20.62 0.65
C PHE A 94 -1.22 -19.81 -0.51
N PHE A 95 -0.61 -18.65 -0.23
CA PHE A 95 0.12 -17.87 -1.24
C PHE A 95 1.33 -18.64 -1.80
N ALA A 96 2.13 -19.28 -0.93
CA ALA A 96 3.22 -20.16 -1.32
C ALA A 96 2.74 -21.32 -2.20
N LEU A 97 1.59 -21.92 -1.88
CA LEU A 97 0.98 -22.99 -2.66
C LEU A 97 0.61 -22.51 -4.07
N MET A 98 -0.08 -21.37 -4.19
CA MET A 98 -0.46 -20.81 -5.51
C MET A 98 0.76 -20.50 -6.36
N THR A 99 1.84 -20.00 -5.75
CA THR A 99 3.09 -19.73 -6.47
C THR A 99 3.78 -21.03 -6.92
N THR A 100 3.81 -22.04 -6.04
CA THR A 100 4.38 -23.35 -6.35
C THR A 100 3.60 -24.08 -7.45
N LEU A 101 2.28 -23.89 -7.49
CA LEU A 101 1.43 -24.50 -8.51
C LEU A 101 1.83 -24.08 -9.93
N LEU A 102 2.20 -22.82 -10.15
CA LEU A 102 2.69 -22.36 -11.47
C LEU A 102 3.98 -23.08 -11.88
N LEU A 103 4.91 -23.28 -10.95
CA LEU A 103 6.16 -24.02 -11.19
C LEU A 103 5.88 -25.48 -11.56
N ILE A 104 4.99 -26.15 -10.81
CA ILE A 104 4.62 -27.54 -11.05
C ILE A 104 3.97 -27.69 -12.43
N ILE A 105 3.02 -26.82 -12.77
CA ILE A 105 2.30 -26.89 -14.04
C ILE A 105 3.24 -26.62 -15.22
N ASP A 106 4.14 -25.64 -15.10
CA ASP A 106 5.11 -25.36 -16.16
C ASP A 106 6.06 -26.55 -16.37
N ALA A 107 6.64 -27.10 -15.30
CA ALA A 107 7.50 -28.28 -15.35
C ALA A 107 6.78 -29.52 -15.90
N ALA A 108 5.57 -29.80 -15.42
CA ALA A 108 4.77 -30.96 -15.81
C ALA A 108 4.35 -30.93 -17.29
N THR A 109 4.32 -29.75 -17.91
CA THR A 109 3.95 -29.57 -19.32
C THR A 109 5.15 -29.30 -20.23
N GLY A 110 6.37 -29.59 -19.75
CA GLY A 110 7.62 -29.57 -20.53
C GLY A 110 8.46 -28.30 -20.40
N GLY A 111 8.10 -27.39 -19.49
CA GLY A 111 8.91 -26.22 -19.17
C GLY A 111 10.23 -26.61 -18.48
N SER A 112 11.26 -25.78 -18.65
CA SER A 112 12.54 -25.99 -17.98
C SER A 112 13.20 -24.67 -17.58
N ILE A 113 14.11 -24.74 -16.61
CA ILE A 113 14.91 -23.58 -16.21
C ILE A 113 15.65 -23.07 -17.45
N LYS A 114 15.61 -21.76 -17.64
CA LYS A 114 16.29 -21.10 -18.75
C LYS A 114 17.75 -21.53 -18.82
N ARG A 115 18.16 -22.11 -19.94
CA ARG A 115 19.54 -22.55 -20.16
C ARG A 115 20.50 -21.35 -20.19
N ALA A 116 21.72 -21.55 -19.69
CA ALA A 116 22.76 -20.53 -19.77
C ALA A 116 22.99 -20.10 -21.23
N GLY A 117 22.95 -18.79 -21.49
CA GLY A 117 23.08 -18.22 -22.83
C GLY A 117 21.80 -18.21 -23.68
N ALA A 118 20.71 -18.85 -23.25
CA ALA A 118 19.45 -18.80 -23.98
C ALA A 118 18.85 -17.39 -24.02
N THR A 119 18.31 -17.00 -25.18
CA THR A 119 17.72 -15.67 -25.37
C THR A 119 16.27 -15.59 -24.90
N LYS A 120 15.59 -16.73 -24.76
CA LYS A 120 14.20 -16.86 -24.33
C LYS A 120 14.05 -17.97 -23.27
N PRO A 121 13.08 -17.87 -22.35
CA PRO A 121 12.74 -18.95 -21.43
C PRO A 121 12.09 -20.14 -22.16
N ASP A 122 12.30 -21.34 -21.63
CA ASP A 122 11.71 -22.59 -22.12
C ASP A 122 10.41 -22.88 -21.36
N TYR A 123 9.27 -22.58 -21.97
CA TYR A 123 7.97 -22.67 -21.31
C TYR A 123 7.25 -24.00 -21.52
N GLY A 124 6.46 -24.40 -20.53
CA GLY A 124 5.52 -25.50 -20.67
C GLY A 124 4.36 -25.21 -21.64
N SER A 125 3.71 -26.28 -22.10
CA SER A 125 2.62 -26.26 -23.08
C SER A 125 1.22 -25.93 -22.53
N TRP A 126 1.13 -25.45 -21.28
CA TRP A 126 -0.14 -25.06 -20.64
C TRP A 126 -0.74 -23.76 -21.21
N ASN A 127 -2.04 -23.56 -21.06
CA ASN A 127 -2.75 -22.37 -21.57
C ASN A 127 -2.41 -21.11 -20.73
N PRO A 128 -1.82 -20.04 -21.31
CA PRO A 128 -1.48 -18.82 -20.58
C PRO A 128 -2.63 -18.16 -19.80
N ASN A 129 -3.88 -18.37 -20.19
CA ASN A 129 -5.03 -17.84 -19.45
C ASN A 129 -5.15 -18.41 -18.03
N LEU A 130 -4.46 -19.52 -17.71
CA LEU A 130 -4.39 -20.04 -16.34
C LEU A 130 -3.76 -19.02 -15.36
N ILE A 131 -2.97 -18.06 -15.86
CA ILE A 131 -2.47 -16.92 -15.05
C ILE A 131 -3.63 -16.19 -14.39
N PHE A 132 -4.78 -16.01 -15.06
CA PHE A 132 -5.93 -15.36 -14.44
C PHE A 132 -6.40 -16.11 -13.20
N VAL A 133 -6.52 -17.43 -13.27
CA VAL A 133 -7.01 -18.24 -12.16
C VAL A 133 -6.04 -18.18 -10.98
N ILE A 134 -4.77 -18.48 -11.22
CA ILE A 134 -3.78 -18.57 -10.14
C ILE A 134 -3.52 -17.18 -9.53
N TRP A 135 -3.37 -16.15 -10.36
CA TRP A 135 -3.17 -14.79 -9.85
C TRP A 135 -4.38 -14.30 -9.05
N SER A 136 -5.60 -14.60 -9.50
CA SER A 136 -6.82 -14.23 -8.76
C SER A 136 -6.89 -14.92 -7.40
N LEU A 137 -6.59 -16.22 -7.33
CA LEU A 137 -6.56 -16.96 -6.06
C LEU A 137 -5.47 -16.45 -5.12
N SER A 138 -4.27 -16.13 -5.64
CA SER A 138 -3.23 -15.44 -4.86
C SER A 138 -3.70 -14.09 -4.32
N GLY A 139 -4.64 -13.41 -5.00
CA GLY A 139 -5.24 -12.16 -4.54
C GLY A 139 -5.97 -12.31 -3.21
N ILE A 140 -6.64 -13.43 -2.97
CA ILE A 140 -7.29 -13.72 -1.68
C ILE A 140 -6.24 -13.72 -0.56
N ALA A 141 -5.15 -14.45 -0.75
CA ALA A 141 -4.05 -14.53 0.22
C ALA A 141 -3.45 -13.16 0.50
N TYR A 142 -3.16 -12.40 -0.56
CA TYR A 142 -2.64 -11.04 -0.49
C TYR A 142 -3.56 -10.16 0.36
N GLY A 143 -4.86 -10.12 0.05
CA GLY A 143 -5.84 -9.29 0.77
C GLY A 143 -5.94 -9.63 2.25
N MET A 144 -5.86 -10.93 2.60
CA MET A 144 -5.83 -11.35 4.00
C MET A 144 -4.58 -10.84 4.74
N VAL A 145 -3.39 -11.00 4.15
CA VAL A 145 -2.12 -10.57 4.78
C VAL A 145 -2.08 -9.05 4.96
N GLU A 146 -2.51 -8.30 3.95
CA GLU A 146 -2.52 -6.83 3.96
C GLU A 146 -3.45 -6.24 5.02
N LEU A 147 -4.54 -6.94 5.35
CA LEU A 147 -5.42 -6.51 6.43
C LEU A 147 -4.83 -6.85 7.81
N ILE A 148 -4.27 -8.06 7.99
CA ILE A 148 -3.66 -8.46 9.27
C ILE A 148 -2.49 -7.55 9.65
N ARG A 149 -1.61 -7.24 8.69
CA ARG A 149 -0.41 -6.43 8.96
C ARG A 149 -0.74 -5.05 9.54
N ARG A 150 -1.95 -4.53 9.28
CA ARG A 150 -2.41 -3.24 9.82
C ARG A 150 -2.88 -3.34 11.28
N VAL A 151 -3.20 -4.54 11.74
CA VAL A 151 -3.72 -4.80 13.09
C VAL A 151 -2.61 -5.25 14.05
N ILE A 152 -1.60 -5.98 13.55
CA ILE A 152 -0.50 -6.51 14.38
C ILE A 152 0.24 -5.43 15.19
N PRO A 153 0.60 -4.25 14.64
CA PRO A 153 1.28 -3.24 15.43
C PRO A 153 0.52 -2.85 16.70
N ALA A 154 -0.79 -2.61 16.57
CA ALA A 154 -1.66 -2.30 17.70
C ALA A 154 -1.74 -3.46 18.71
N ASP A 155 -1.82 -4.70 18.23
CA ASP A 155 -1.83 -5.89 19.08
C ASP A 155 -0.51 -6.10 19.86
N VAL A 156 0.63 -5.62 19.34
CA VAL A 156 1.96 -5.81 19.94
C VAL A 156 2.29 -4.75 20.99
N VAL A 157 1.98 -3.47 20.73
CA VAL A 157 2.35 -2.36 21.64
C VAL A 157 1.18 -1.78 22.43
N GLY A 158 -0.05 -2.23 22.16
CA GLY A 158 -1.28 -1.73 22.80
C GLY A 158 -1.64 -0.30 22.38
N GLY A 159 -2.42 0.40 23.22
CA GLY A 159 -2.95 1.74 22.94
C GLY A 159 -1.97 2.91 23.08
N ASN A 160 -0.66 2.67 23.32
CA ASN A 160 0.30 3.76 23.43
C ASN A 160 0.63 4.33 22.04
N VAL A 161 0.04 5.48 21.73
CA VAL A 161 0.12 6.16 20.43
C VAL A 161 1.57 6.42 20.00
N SER A 162 2.43 6.87 20.93
CA SER A 162 3.84 7.17 20.64
C SER A 162 4.65 5.92 20.27
N LYS A 163 4.44 4.81 21.01
CA LYS A 163 5.06 3.51 20.69
C LYS A 163 4.55 2.94 19.38
N LEU A 164 3.25 3.01 19.14
CA LEU A 164 2.60 2.50 17.93
C LEU A 164 3.11 3.20 16.68
N ARG A 165 3.16 4.55 16.71
CA ARG A 165 3.70 5.37 15.63
C ARG A 165 5.15 5.00 15.29
N ARG A 166 5.98 4.82 16.31
CA ARG A 166 7.40 4.45 16.13
C ARG A 166 7.58 3.05 15.55
N MET A 167 6.77 2.09 16.02
CA MET A 167 6.77 0.73 15.49
C MET A 167 6.33 0.73 14.02
N ASP A 168 5.22 1.39 13.70
CA ASP A 168 4.65 1.42 12.34
C ASP A 168 5.63 2.03 11.34
N ALA A 169 6.26 3.15 11.68
CA ALA A 169 7.29 3.77 10.85
C ALA A 169 8.51 2.85 10.62
N THR A 170 8.99 2.17 11.67
CA THR A 170 10.13 1.25 11.56
C THR A 170 9.80 0.06 10.65
N VAL A 171 8.62 -0.53 10.86
CA VAL A 171 8.11 -1.63 10.05
C VAL A 171 7.97 -1.21 8.59
N HIS A 172 7.42 -0.02 8.33
CA HIS A 172 7.21 0.50 6.99
C HIS A 172 8.55 0.72 6.25
N VAL A 173 9.54 1.35 6.89
CA VAL A 173 10.87 1.54 6.29
C VAL A 173 11.52 0.19 5.94
N LEU A 174 11.49 -0.79 6.86
CA LEU A 174 12.09 -2.10 6.60
C LEU A 174 11.32 -2.91 5.55
N TYR A 175 9.99 -2.75 5.50
CA TYR A 175 9.16 -3.29 4.44
C TYR A 175 9.57 -2.72 3.08
N GLU A 176 9.80 -1.41 2.95
CA GLU A 176 10.22 -0.82 1.66
C GLU A 176 11.69 -1.11 1.30
N VAL A 177 12.58 -1.28 2.28
CA VAL A 177 13.94 -1.80 2.04
C VAL A 177 13.87 -3.21 1.45
N ALA A 178 13.02 -4.08 2.01
CA ALA A 178 12.77 -5.43 1.49
C ALA A 178 12.14 -5.38 0.09
N GLY A 179 11.19 -4.47 -0.15
CA GLY A 179 10.57 -4.25 -1.45
C GLY A 179 11.54 -3.82 -2.54
N THR A 180 12.39 -2.85 -2.22
CA THR A 180 13.43 -2.35 -3.14
C THR A 180 14.43 -3.45 -3.48
N SER A 181 14.94 -4.14 -2.46
CA SER A 181 15.89 -5.25 -2.63
C SER A 181 15.27 -6.41 -3.41
N GLY A 182 14.00 -6.73 -3.13
CA GLY A 182 13.24 -7.78 -3.78
C GLY A 182 13.03 -7.53 -5.26
N ALA A 183 12.66 -6.31 -5.67
CA ALA A 183 12.47 -5.95 -7.07
C ALA A 183 13.78 -6.05 -7.88
N PHE A 184 14.90 -5.57 -7.33
CA PHE A 184 16.20 -5.71 -8.02
C PHE A 184 16.65 -7.18 -8.09
N ALA A 185 16.47 -7.93 -7.01
CA ALA A 185 16.81 -9.36 -6.97
C ALA A 185 15.91 -10.18 -7.91
N SER A 186 14.62 -9.86 -8.02
CA SER A 186 13.68 -10.53 -8.92
C SER A 186 14.07 -10.31 -10.38
N SER A 187 14.50 -9.11 -10.77
CA SER A 187 15.05 -8.82 -12.10
C SER A 187 16.24 -9.75 -12.45
N ALA A 188 17.17 -9.90 -11.51
CA ALA A 188 18.32 -10.78 -11.68
C ALA A 188 17.89 -12.26 -11.80
N ALA A 189 16.94 -12.69 -10.97
CA ALA A 189 16.41 -14.05 -11.00
C ALA A 189 15.66 -14.36 -12.31
N ILE A 190 14.80 -13.46 -12.80
CA ILE A 190 14.09 -13.61 -14.07
C ILE A 190 15.09 -13.70 -15.23
N THR A 191 16.16 -12.90 -15.19
CA THR A 191 17.19 -12.91 -16.25
C THR A 191 17.93 -14.25 -16.30
N ARG A 192 18.21 -14.86 -15.15
CA ARG A 192 18.98 -16.11 -15.02
C ARG A 192 18.12 -17.37 -15.16
N LEU A 193 17.01 -17.44 -14.42
CA LEU A 193 16.16 -18.64 -14.32
C LEU A 193 15.04 -18.67 -15.36
N GLY A 194 14.69 -17.51 -15.95
CA GLY A 194 13.46 -17.32 -16.71
C GLY A 194 12.32 -16.87 -15.78
N ASN A 195 11.34 -16.15 -16.34
CA ASN A 195 10.14 -15.69 -15.62
C ASN A 195 9.22 -16.83 -15.16
N ASN A 196 9.33 -18.02 -15.75
CA ASN A 196 8.61 -19.22 -15.34
C ASN A 196 9.22 -19.90 -14.11
N TYR A 197 10.55 -19.84 -13.92
CA TYR A 197 11.23 -20.46 -12.77
C TYR A 197 11.72 -19.47 -11.71
N SER A 198 11.72 -18.16 -11.98
CA SER A 198 12.04 -17.13 -10.97
C SER A 198 11.07 -17.16 -9.78
N PHE A 199 9.87 -17.73 -9.96
CA PHE A 199 8.94 -18.01 -8.88
C PHE A 199 9.51 -18.88 -7.77
N LEU A 200 10.54 -19.71 -8.03
CA LEU A 200 11.13 -20.66 -7.06
C LEU A 200 11.49 -19.98 -5.71
N VAL A 201 11.86 -18.72 -5.77
CA VAL A 201 12.28 -17.93 -4.61
C VAL A 201 11.10 -17.49 -3.73
N SER A 202 9.93 -17.23 -4.33
CA SER A 202 8.76 -16.70 -3.61
C SER A 202 8.20 -17.65 -2.54
N PRO A 203 7.95 -18.95 -2.83
CA PRO A 203 7.47 -19.91 -1.84
C PRO A 203 8.43 -20.05 -0.64
N ILE A 204 9.75 -19.98 -0.87
CA ILE A 204 10.75 -20.06 0.19
C ILE A 204 10.55 -18.88 1.15
N PHE A 205 10.50 -17.66 0.63
CA PHE A 205 10.29 -16.47 1.45
C PHE A 205 8.92 -16.45 2.13
N PHE A 206 7.86 -16.90 1.46
CA PHE A 206 6.54 -17.04 2.08
C PHE A 206 6.52 -18.06 3.22
N VAL A 207 7.17 -19.22 3.07
CA VAL A 207 7.31 -20.19 4.16
C VAL A 207 8.12 -19.61 5.31
N LEU A 208 9.24 -18.92 5.03
CA LEU A 208 10.01 -18.23 6.07
C LEU A 208 9.20 -17.16 6.80
N ALA A 209 8.36 -16.41 6.08
CA ALA A 209 7.44 -15.45 6.67
C ALA A 209 6.40 -16.13 7.59
N ALA A 210 5.80 -17.23 7.14
CA ALA A 210 4.85 -18.01 7.93
C ALA A 210 5.49 -18.58 9.21
N VAL A 211 6.73 -19.07 9.12
CA VAL A 211 7.51 -19.55 10.27
C VAL A 211 7.80 -18.40 11.24
N ALA A 212 8.33 -17.27 10.75
CA ALA A 212 8.62 -16.10 11.59
C ALA A 212 7.37 -15.58 12.31
N TRP A 213 6.24 -15.46 11.62
CA TRP A 213 4.98 -15.01 12.20
C TRP A 213 4.36 -16.00 13.18
N SER A 214 4.70 -17.29 13.10
CA SER A 214 4.29 -18.27 14.10
C SER A 214 4.96 -18.05 15.47
N PHE A 215 6.11 -17.36 15.49
CA PHE A 215 6.86 -16.99 16.70
C PHE A 215 6.50 -15.61 17.28
N VAL A 216 5.65 -14.84 16.61
CA VAL A 216 5.09 -13.63 17.21
C VAL A 216 4.25 -14.07 18.42
N GLY A 217 4.66 -13.65 19.61
CA GLY A 217 4.01 -14.00 20.88
C GLY A 217 2.52 -13.70 20.82
N ALA A 218 1.71 -14.50 21.53
CA ALA A 218 0.25 -14.52 21.41
C ALA A 218 -0.34 -13.12 21.23
N LEU A 219 -0.63 -12.76 19.97
CA LEU A 219 -1.50 -11.66 19.61
C LEU A 219 -2.80 -11.95 20.37
N ARG A 220 -3.01 -11.19 21.45
CA ARG A 220 -3.81 -11.50 22.65
C ARG A 220 -4.86 -12.60 22.45
N THR A 221 -4.60 -13.78 23.02
CA THR A 221 -5.56 -14.91 23.03
C THR A 221 -6.65 -14.80 24.08
N ASN A 222 -6.61 -13.78 24.97
CA ASN A 222 -7.63 -13.58 26.00
C ASN A 222 -8.59 -12.47 25.57
N HIS A 223 -9.57 -12.83 24.74
CA HIS A 223 -10.75 -12.02 24.48
C HIS A 223 -11.70 -12.10 25.69
N ASN A 224 -11.29 -11.50 26.82
CA ASN A 224 -12.18 -11.35 27.97
C ASN A 224 -12.99 -10.07 27.80
N GLU A 225 -14.30 -10.23 27.60
CA GLU A 225 -15.32 -9.16 27.54
C GLU A 225 -15.30 -8.21 28.77
N ALA A 226 -14.63 -8.60 29.86
CA ALA A 226 -14.59 -7.88 31.12
C ALA A 226 -13.72 -6.59 31.12
N ASN A 227 -12.79 -6.41 30.17
CA ASN A 227 -11.85 -5.26 30.17
C ASN A 227 -12.01 -4.29 28.98
N GLY A 228 -13.06 -4.40 28.16
CA GLY A 228 -13.32 -3.44 27.07
C GLY A 228 -12.36 -3.53 25.86
N ASP A 229 -11.47 -4.53 25.82
CA ASP A 229 -10.47 -4.74 24.76
C ASP A 229 -10.98 -5.77 23.72
N GLU A 230 -11.97 -5.37 22.90
CA GLU A 230 -12.32 -6.12 21.69
C GLU A 230 -11.25 -5.94 20.60
N PRO A 231 -10.91 -6.97 19.81
CA PRO A 231 -10.14 -6.78 18.58
C PRO A 231 -10.79 -5.71 17.71
N ALA A 232 -10.00 -4.83 17.11
CA ALA A 232 -10.50 -3.80 16.18
C ALA A 232 -11.34 -4.39 15.01
N LEU A 233 -11.13 -5.68 14.70
CA LEU A 233 -11.91 -6.45 13.71
C LEU A 233 -13.12 -7.21 14.29
N ALA A 234 -13.14 -7.51 15.60
CA ALA A 234 -14.21 -8.26 16.25
C ALA A 234 -15.32 -7.36 16.82
N ALA A 235 -15.04 -6.07 17.05
CA ALA A 235 -16.00 -5.07 17.51
C ALA A 235 -17.17 -4.81 16.54
N VAL A 236 -17.14 -5.42 15.34
CA VAL A 236 -18.10 -5.22 14.25
C VAL A 236 -19.34 -6.14 14.35
N ASP A 237 -19.40 -7.10 15.28
CA ASP A 237 -20.60 -7.95 15.45
C ASP A 237 -20.85 -8.22 16.95
N LYS A 238 -21.61 -7.32 17.59
CA LYS A 238 -22.03 -7.38 19.01
C LYS A 238 -23.00 -8.53 19.35
N ASP A 239 -23.45 -9.29 18.35
CA ASP A 239 -24.37 -10.40 18.58
C ASP A 239 -23.60 -11.67 18.94
N GLY A 240 -23.56 -11.99 20.24
CA GLY A 240 -22.95 -13.19 20.85
C GLY A 240 -23.55 -14.55 20.46
N LYS A 241 -24.14 -14.69 19.27
CA LYS A 241 -24.56 -15.99 18.71
C LYS A 241 -23.52 -16.49 17.72
N ARG A 242 -23.11 -17.77 17.84
CA ARG A 242 -22.32 -18.48 16.81
C ARG A 242 -23.13 -18.53 15.50
N LYS A 243 -23.05 -17.47 14.70
CA LYS A 243 -23.57 -17.45 13.33
C LYS A 243 -22.76 -18.45 12.50
N ASN A 244 -23.42 -19.19 11.59
CA ASN A 244 -22.76 -20.08 10.63
C ASN A 244 -21.69 -19.29 9.85
N TYR A 245 -20.53 -19.88 9.52
CA TYR A 245 -19.42 -19.17 8.85
C TYR A 245 -19.88 -18.45 7.58
N PHE A 246 -20.71 -19.10 6.77
CA PHE A 246 -21.28 -18.49 5.56
C PHE A 246 -22.21 -17.30 5.87
N ALA A 247 -22.96 -17.35 6.96
CA ALA A 247 -23.78 -16.22 7.41
C ALA A 247 -22.89 -15.07 7.92
N ALA A 248 -21.77 -15.37 8.57
CA ALA A 248 -20.80 -14.36 9.00
C ALA A 248 -20.08 -13.71 7.80
N VAL A 249 -19.71 -14.48 6.78
CA VAL A 249 -19.16 -13.95 5.52
C VAL A 249 -20.20 -13.09 4.80
N GLY A 250 -21.46 -13.54 4.72
CA GLY A 250 -22.56 -12.75 4.15
C GLY A 250 -22.78 -11.43 4.90
N ASN A 251 -22.75 -11.45 6.23
CA ASN A 251 -22.81 -10.24 7.05
C ASN A 251 -21.60 -9.32 6.80
N GLY A 252 -20.39 -9.87 6.73
CA GLY A 252 -19.17 -9.13 6.41
C GLY A 252 -19.24 -8.45 5.04
N ALA A 253 -19.77 -9.13 4.03
CA ALA A 253 -19.99 -8.56 2.70
C ALA A 253 -21.01 -7.41 2.73
N TYR A 254 -22.13 -7.60 3.43
CA TYR A 254 -23.13 -6.54 3.62
C TYR A 254 -22.54 -5.31 4.32
N LEU A 255 -21.83 -5.52 5.42
CA LEU A 255 -21.16 -4.46 6.19
C LEU A 255 -20.08 -3.76 5.37
N PHE A 256 -19.32 -4.49 4.54
CA PHE A 256 -18.37 -3.89 3.61
C PHE A 256 -19.07 -2.96 2.61
N CYS A 257 -20.16 -3.41 1.97
CA CYS A 257 -20.91 -2.56 1.05
C CYS A 257 -21.54 -1.35 1.75
N LYS A 258 -22.10 -1.53 2.96
CA LYS A 258 -22.61 -0.42 3.80
C LYS A 258 -21.50 0.57 4.14
N SER A 259 -20.29 0.08 4.45
CA SER A 259 -19.09 0.87 4.72
C SER A 259 -18.65 1.70 3.52
N VAL A 260 -18.60 1.09 2.33
CA VAL A 260 -18.30 1.81 1.07
C VAL A 260 -19.35 2.88 0.79
N GLY A 261 -20.64 2.59 0.98
CA GLY A 261 -21.72 3.56 0.78
C GLY A 261 -21.68 4.73 1.76
N LEU A 262 -21.45 4.45 3.04
CA LEU A 262 -21.27 5.49 4.06
C LEU A 262 -20.02 6.33 3.79
N GLY A 263 -18.90 5.69 3.42
CA GLY A 263 -17.67 6.37 3.05
C GLY A 263 -17.85 7.29 1.86
N ALA A 264 -18.55 6.83 0.82
CA ALA A 264 -18.91 7.65 -0.34
C ALA A 264 -19.72 8.88 0.08
N TRP A 265 -20.70 8.71 0.96
CA TRP A 265 -21.49 9.81 1.48
C TRP A 265 -20.64 10.81 2.29
N ILE A 266 -19.78 10.33 3.20
CA ILE A 266 -18.89 11.20 3.99
C ILE A 266 -17.97 12.01 3.08
N VAL A 267 -17.28 11.34 2.16
CA VAL A 267 -16.29 11.95 1.26
C VAL A 267 -16.94 12.96 0.32
N MET A 268 -18.07 12.60 -0.30
CA MET A 268 -18.69 13.43 -1.33
C MET A 268 -19.58 14.55 -0.75
N SER A 269 -20.08 14.41 0.48
CA SER A 269 -20.99 15.42 1.09
C SER A 269 -20.26 16.53 1.84
N HIS A 270 -19.03 16.28 2.31
CA HIS A 270 -18.29 17.23 3.11
C HIS A 270 -17.11 17.82 2.32
N ARG A 271 -17.07 19.16 2.23
CA ARG A 271 -15.93 19.89 1.64
C ARG A 271 -14.58 19.48 2.25
N ARG A 272 -14.58 19.11 3.54
CA ARG A 272 -13.41 18.62 4.27
C ARG A 272 -12.79 17.38 3.64
N PHE A 273 -13.58 16.52 2.98
CA PHE A 273 -13.13 15.21 2.52
C PHE A 273 -13.18 15.04 1.00
N ILE A 274 -13.95 15.86 0.27
CA ILE A 274 -14.16 15.70 -1.18
C ILE A 274 -12.86 15.67 -2.00
N TRP A 275 -11.84 16.41 -1.55
CA TRP A 275 -10.53 16.47 -2.19
C TRP A 275 -9.67 15.21 -1.96
N LEU A 276 -10.01 14.36 -0.99
CA LEU A 276 -9.37 13.06 -0.78
C LEU A 276 -9.67 12.11 -1.94
N PHE A 277 -10.79 12.27 -2.65
CA PHE A 277 -11.09 11.42 -3.80
C PHE A 277 -9.99 11.52 -4.89
N PRO A 278 -9.69 12.70 -5.46
CA PRO A 278 -8.57 12.83 -6.38
C PRO A 278 -7.20 12.70 -5.69
N GLY A 279 -7.03 13.24 -4.48
CA GLY A 279 -5.74 13.22 -3.77
C GLY A 279 -5.30 11.83 -3.30
N TYR A 280 -6.24 10.90 -3.08
CA TYR A 280 -5.96 9.54 -2.62
C TYR A 280 -6.22 8.51 -3.71
N ALA A 281 -7.49 8.34 -4.13
CA ALA A 281 -7.89 7.21 -4.97
C ALA A 281 -7.34 7.33 -6.40
N LEU A 282 -7.38 8.55 -6.99
CA LEU A 282 -6.83 8.79 -8.33
C LEU A 282 -5.29 8.73 -8.32
N ALA A 283 -4.65 9.35 -7.33
CA ALA A 283 -3.18 9.30 -7.17
C ALA A 283 -2.68 7.85 -7.01
N LEU A 284 -3.30 7.06 -6.13
CA LEU A 284 -2.95 5.65 -5.91
C LEU A 284 -3.11 4.83 -7.19
N TYR A 285 -4.17 5.08 -7.95
CA TYR A 285 -4.38 4.44 -9.25
C TYR A 285 -3.23 4.76 -10.22
N LEU A 286 -2.88 6.03 -10.40
CA LEU A 286 -1.83 6.44 -11.35
C LEU A 286 -0.49 5.83 -11.00
N HIS A 287 -0.15 5.85 -9.71
CA HIS A 287 1.09 5.26 -9.20
C HIS A 287 1.14 3.76 -9.49
N ARG A 288 0.07 3.02 -9.15
CA ARG A 288 0.02 1.58 -9.42
C ARG A 288 -0.02 1.28 -10.91
N PHE A 289 -0.69 2.09 -11.71
CA PHE A 289 -0.71 1.97 -13.17
C PHE A 289 0.67 2.21 -13.79
N LEU A 290 1.45 3.15 -13.25
CA LEU A 290 2.83 3.41 -13.64
C LEU A 290 3.72 2.16 -13.47
N GLU A 291 3.65 1.52 -12.30
CA GLU A 291 4.45 0.35 -11.95
C GLU A 291 3.98 -0.93 -12.65
N SER A 292 2.67 -1.13 -12.70
CA SER A 292 2.08 -2.43 -13.06
C SER A 292 1.67 -2.53 -14.53
N SER A 293 1.56 -1.39 -15.24
CA SER A 293 1.18 -1.34 -16.65
C SER A 293 2.23 -0.64 -17.53
N LEU A 294 2.63 0.60 -17.21
CA LEU A 294 3.55 1.36 -18.05
C LEU A 294 4.99 0.82 -18.02
N ALA A 295 5.53 0.48 -16.85
CA ALA A 295 6.87 -0.09 -16.75
C ALA A 295 7.01 -1.43 -17.48
N PRO A 296 6.08 -2.41 -17.34
CA PRO A 296 6.06 -3.62 -18.15
C PRO A 296 5.89 -3.34 -19.65
N ALA A 297 5.06 -2.37 -20.03
CA ALA A 297 4.87 -2.00 -21.43
C ALA A 297 6.15 -1.49 -22.08
N PHE A 298 6.85 -0.58 -21.40
CA PHE A 298 8.12 -0.06 -21.87
C PHE A 298 9.18 -1.15 -21.96
N ALA A 299 9.35 -1.94 -20.90
CA ALA A 299 10.36 -3.01 -20.86
C ALA A 299 10.13 -4.07 -21.96
N ARG A 300 8.87 -4.47 -22.17
CA ARG A 300 8.52 -5.50 -23.16
C ARG A 300 8.57 -4.97 -24.59
N ARG A 301 7.99 -3.80 -24.88
CA ARG A 301 7.80 -3.32 -26.27
C ARG A 301 8.91 -2.41 -26.78
N VAL A 302 9.62 -1.72 -25.90
CA VAL A 302 10.74 -0.84 -26.28
C VAL A 302 12.07 -1.55 -26.06
N LEU A 303 12.27 -2.12 -24.86
CA LEU A 303 13.54 -2.74 -24.51
C LEU A 303 13.64 -4.22 -24.92
N ASN A 304 12.55 -4.86 -25.34
CA ASN A 304 12.48 -6.28 -25.71
C ASN A 304 12.98 -7.26 -24.62
N VAL A 305 12.96 -6.83 -23.35
CA VAL A 305 13.39 -7.64 -22.20
C VAL A 305 12.47 -7.32 -21.02
N SER A 306 11.49 -8.19 -20.78
CA SER A 306 10.46 -7.99 -19.76
C SER A 306 11.02 -7.90 -18.34
N ALA A 307 12.14 -8.58 -18.06
CA ALA A 307 12.84 -8.52 -16.77
C ALA A 307 13.22 -7.09 -16.36
N TYR A 308 13.49 -6.21 -17.32
CA TYR A 308 13.85 -4.82 -17.03
C TYR A 308 12.71 -4.02 -16.40
N SER A 309 11.46 -4.48 -16.49
CA SER A 309 10.35 -3.88 -15.75
C SER A 309 10.61 -3.88 -14.24
N GLN A 310 11.28 -4.90 -13.71
CA GLN A 310 11.59 -5.00 -12.28
C GLN A 310 12.73 -4.08 -11.85
N ILE A 311 13.62 -3.67 -12.76
CA ILE A 311 14.59 -2.59 -12.49
C ILE A 311 13.85 -1.25 -12.36
N ILE A 312 12.90 -1.00 -13.26
CA ILE A 312 12.09 0.22 -13.25
C ILE A 312 11.24 0.28 -11.97
N VAL A 313 10.55 -0.81 -11.63
CA VAL A 313 9.77 -0.93 -10.38
C VAL A 313 10.68 -0.84 -9.16
N GLY A 314 11.89 -1.39 -9.18
CA GLY A 314 12.86 -1.22 -8.09
C GLY A 314 13.24 0.24 -7.84
N GLY A 315 13.33 1.06 -8.89
CA GLY A 315 13.46 2.51 -8.75
C GLY A 315 12.24 3.17 -8.11
N SER A 316 11.04 2.69 -8.45
CA SER A 316 9.79 3.14 -7.84
C SER A 316 9.74 2.83 -6.34
N ASN A 317 9.98 1.57 -5.95
CA ASN A 317 10.04 1.13 -4.55
C ASN A 317 11.09 1.91 -3.74
N PHE A 318 12.24 2.23 -4.36
CA PHE A 318 13.26 3.07 -3.73
C PHE A 318 12.77 4.51 -3.51
N GLY A 319 12.01 5.06 -4.47
CA GLY A 319 11.32 6.35 -4.27
C GLY A 319 10.31 6.30 -3.12
N GLU A 320 9.50 5.24 -3.03
CA GLU A 320 8.56 5.03 -1.92
C GLU A 320 9.29 5.04 -0.55
N LEU A 321 10.40 4.28 -0.46
CA LEU A 321 11.25 4.26 0.73
C LEU A 321 11.74 5.66 1.12
N LEU A 322 12.24 6.44 0.16
CA LEU A 322 12.73 7.80 0.42
C LEU A 322 11.60 8.75 0.85
N GLY A 323 10.42 8.62 0.24
CA GLY A 323 9.24 9.44 0.57
C GLY A 323 8.76 9.18 2.00
N ALA A 324 8.56 7.91 2.34
CA ALA A 324 8.15 7.50 3.68
C ALA A 324 9.19 7.89 4.75
N ALA A 325 10.48 7.67 4.48
CA ALA A 325 11.55 8.08 5.39
C ALA A 325 11.58 9.61 5.59
N THR A 326 11.33 10.38 4.53
CA THR A 326 11.32 11.85 4.61
C THR A 326 10.15 12.37 5.44
N VAL A 327 8.95 11.83 5.26
CA VAL A 327 7.79 12.19 6.10
C VAL A 327 8.04 11.85 7.56
N PHE A 328 8.65 10.69 7.84
CA PHE A 328 9.03 10.32 9.19
C PHE A 328 9.99 11.34 9.83
N LEU A 329 11.04 11.74 9.09
CA LEU A 329 12.04 12.68 9.57
C LEU A 329 11.55 14.13 9.68
N LEU A 330 10.58 14.53 8.85
CA LEU A 330 10.05 15.89 8.75
C LEU A 330 8.64 16.05 9.32
N SER A 331 8.14 15.06 10.06
CA SER A 331 6.79 15.08 10.64
C SER A 331 6.50 16.33 11.47
N ASP A 332 7.48 16.84 12.22
CA ASP A 332 7.33 18.06 13.03
C ASP A 332 7.35 19.35 12.19
N TYR A 333 7.87 19.31 10.96
CA TYR A 333 8.05 20.49 10.09
C TYR A 333 6.98 20.62 9.00
N VAL A 334 6.41 19.49 8.57
CA VAL A 334 5.39 19.44 7.51
C VAL A 334 4.14 18.76 8.08
N PRO A 335 3.30 19.51 8.82
CA PRO A 335 2.18 18.94 9.56
C PRO A 335 1.00 18.55 8.66
N THR A 336 0.90 19.11 7.44
CA THR A 336 -0.21 18.85 6.52
C THR A 336 0.21 17.97 5.35
N PRO A 337 -0.74 17.21 4.76
CA PRO A 337 -0.46 16.39 3.58
C PRO A 337 -0.30 17.18 2.27
N LEU A 338 -0.64 18.48 2.25
CA LEU A 338 -0.71 19.26 1.00
C LEU A 338 0.62 19.46 0.28
N PRO A 339 1.75 19.76 0.94
CA PRO A 339 3.04 19.88 0.25
C PRO A 339 3.42 18.60 -0.51
N TRP A 340 3.19 17.44 0.12
CA TRP A 340 3.50 16.14 -0.45
C TRP A 340 2.62 15.82 -1.65
N LEU A 341 1.31 16.08 -1.56
CA LEU A 341 0.39 15.92 -2.68
C LEU A 341 0.65 16.84 -3.85
N ARG A 342 1.08 18.08 -3.59
CA ARG A 342 1.47 19.02 -4.65
C ARG A 342 2.73 18.56 -5.34
N LEU A 343 3.71 18.09 -4.56
CA LEU A 343 4.93 17.52 -5.09
C LEU A 343 4.63 16.29 -5.94
N ASP A 344 3.79 15.38 -5.45
CA ASP A 344 3.30 14.21 -6.19
C ASP A 344 2.66 14.62 -7.52
N ALA A 345 1.66 15.52 -7.46
CA ALA A 345 0.97 16.02 -8.64
C ALA A 345 1.93 16.59 -9.68
N LEU A 346 2.93 17.38 -9.28
CA LEU A 346 3.93 17.93 -10.19
C LEU A 346 4.84 16.83 -10.76
N ALA A 347 5.31 15.90 -9.90
CA ALA A 347 6.21 14.82 -10.28
C ALA A 347 5.57 13.87 -11.30
N LEU A 348 4.25 13.66 -11.28
CA LEU A 348 3.54 12.86 -12.29
C LEU A 348 3.83 13.29 -13.75
N ASN A 349 4.18 14.56 -13.99
CA ASN A 349 4.52 15.03 -15.34
C ASN A 349 5.87 14.49 -15.85
N ILE A 350 6.73 13.95 -14.99
CA ILE A 350 8.00 13.31 -15.39
C ILE A 350 7.75 12.12 -16.34
N VAL A 351 6.56 11.50 -16.29
CA VAL A 351 6.16 10.40 -17.19
C VAL A 351 6.23 10.78 -18.68
N TRP A 352 6.19 12.08 -19.02
CA TRP A 352 6.43 12.58 -20.38
C TRP A 352 7.79 12.19 -20.97
N ILE A 353 8.74 11.76 -20.14
CA ILE A 353 10.03 11.24 -20.61
C ILE A 353 9.88 9.92 -21.37
N LEU A 354 8.86 9.11 -21.07
CA LEU A 354 8.69 7.77 -21.64
C LEU A 354 8.52 7.80 -23.17
N PRO A 355 7.63 8.63 -23.77
CA PRO A 355 7.57 8.77 -25.22
C PRO A 355 8.94 9.09 -25.84
N ARG A 356 9.68 10.03 -25.27
CA ARG A 356 10.99 10.42 -25.82
C ARG A 356 11.98 9.28 -25.73
N PHE A 357 12.05 8.61 -24.59
CA PHE A 357 12.91 7.44 -24.40
C PHE A 357 12.54 6.29 -25.32
N SER A 358 11.26 6.11 -25.65
CA SER A 358 10.83 5.05 -26.58
C SER A 358 11.39 5.20 -28.00
N GLN A 359 11.77 6.42 -28.41
CA GLN A 359 12.36 6.67 -29.73
C GLN A 359 13.87 6.48 -29.77
N ILE A 360 14.56 6.76 -28.66
CA ILE A 360 16.04 6.76 -28.59
C ILE A 360 16.59 5.48 -27.96
N ALA A 361 15.78 4.79 -27.17
CA ALA A 361 16.19 3.56 -26.51
C ALA A 361 16.37 2.45 -27.54
N LYS A 362 17.52 1.79 -27.47
CA LYS A 362 17.81 0.61 -28.29
C LYS A 362 17.37 -0.66 -27.54
N PRO A 363 16.87 -1.68 -28.26
CA PRO A 363 16.51 -2.96 -27.66
C PRO A 363 17.66 -3.57 -26.85
N ARG A 364 17.31 -4.29 -25.77
CA ARG A 364 18.21 -5.07 -24.91
C ARG A 364 19.30 -4.26 -24.19
N GLN A 365 19.13 -2.95 -24.07
CA GLN A 365 20.05 -2.07 -23.34
C GLN A 365 19.53 -1.75 -21.94
N VAL A 366 20.12 -2.38 -20.92
CA VAL A 366 19.73 -2.23 -19.51
C VAL A 366 19.84 -0.78 -18.98
N ARG A 367 20.75 0.04 -19.53
CA ARG A 367 20.95 1.43 -19.10
C ARG A 367 19.66 2.27 -19.15
N TRP A 368 18.80 2.02 -20.15
CA TRP A 368 17.54 2.74 -20.28
C TRP A 368 16.54 2.37 -19.19
N ALA A 369 16.58 1.13 -18.70
CA ALA A 369 15.78 0.73 -17.55
C ALA A 369 16.20 1.48 -16.29
N TRP A 370 17.51 1.67 -16.08
CA TRP A 370 18.04 2.46 -14.96
C TRP A 370 17.73 3.95 -15.07
N TYR A 371 17.78 4.54 -16.28
CA TYR A 371 17.37 5.93 -16.46
C TYR A 371 15.88 6.13 -16.15
N ILE A 372 15.01 5.21 -16.57
CA ILE A 372 13.58 5.27 -16.24
C ILE A 372 13.37 5.05 -14.74
N ALA A 373 14.08 4.09 -14.14
CA ALA A 373 14.05 3.85 -12.69
C ALA A 373 14.38 5.14 -11.93
N ALA A 374 15.43 5.87 -12.34
CA ALA A 374 15.81 7.15 -11.74
C ALA A 374 14.72 8.24 -11.91
N CYS A 375 14.04 8.26 -13.06
CA CYS A 375 12.90 9.16 -13.28
C CYS A 375 11.67 8.80 -12.45
N PHE A 376 11.49 7.54 -12.07
CA PHE A 376 10.35 7.10 -11.26
C PHE A 376 10.54 7.41 -9.77
N ILE A 377 11.79 7.46 -9.27
CA ILE A 377 12.09 7.83 -7.88
C ILE A 377 11.31 9.07 -7.39
N PRO A 378 11.37 10.25 -8.04
CA PRO A 378 10.66 11.43 -7.58
C PRO A 378 9.14 11.30 -7.63
N ILE A 379 8.59 10.51 -8.56
CA ILE A 379 7.16 10.25 -8.66
C ILE A 379 6.71 9.45 -7.43
N SER A 380 7.37 8.32 -7.20
CA SER A 380 7.04 7.40 -6.11
C SER A 380 7.36 7.98 -4.73
N PHE A 381 8.36 8.88 -4.65
CA PHE A 381 8.63 9.69 -3.47
C PHE A 381 7.45 10.58 -3.10
N GLY A 382 6.93 11.35 -4.08
CA GLY A 382 5.79 12.24 -3.87
C GLY A 382 4.56 11.45 -3.42
N TRP A 383 4.27 10.35 -4.13
CA TRP A 383 3.19 9.44 -3.80
C TRP A 383 3.29 8.89 -2.38
N ALA A 384 4.40 8.25 -2.00
CA ALA A 384 4.52 7.63 -0.68
C ALA A 384 4.48 8.65 0.46
N ALA A 385 5.08 9.83 0.26
CA ALA A 385 4.98 10.92 1.21
C ALA A 385 3.52 11.41 1.35
N GLY A 386 2.80 11.48 0.23
CA GLY A 386 1.37 11.78 0.20
C GLY A 386 0.53 10.75 0.95
N ASP A 387 0.70 9.45 0.67
CA ASP A 387 -0.10 8.37 1.27
C ASP A 387 0.06 8.33 2.81
N VAL A 388 1.29 8.38 3.30
CA VAL A 388 1.58 8.37 4.75
C VAL A 388 0.94 9.60 5.44
N SER A 389 1.08 10.78 4.86
CA SER A 389 0.53 12.01 5.43
C SER A 389 -1.00 12.11 5.30
N LEU A 390 -1.60 11.58 4.22
CA LEU A 390 -3.05 11.49 4.08
C LEU A 390 -3.66 10.51 5.08
N ALA A 391 -3.05 9.35 5.28
CA ALA A 391 -3.54 8.38 6.24
C ALA A 391 -3.62 9.00 7.65
N ALA A 392 -2.56 9.69 8.07
CA ALA A 392 -2.53 10.45 9.33
C ALA A 392 -3.60 11.57 9.39
N TYR A 393 -3.75 12.33 8.30
CA TYR A 393 -4.79 13.36 8.19
C TYR A 393 -6.20 12.78 8.31
N ILE A 394 -6.51 11.67 7.64
CA ILE A 394 -7.82 11.02 7.67
C ILE A 394 -8.12 10.51 9.08
N GLN A 395 -7.14 9.88 9.73
CA GLN A 395 -7.26 9.38 11.10
C GLN A 395 -7.58 10.51 12.08
N SER A 396 -6.75 11.55 12.14
CA SER A 396 -6.96 12.72 13.02
C SER A 396 -8.24 13.50 12.70
N SER A 397 -8.64 13.52 11.43
CA SER A 397 -9.84 14.24 11.00
C SER A 397 -11.15 13.56 11.34
N LEU A 398 -11.13 12.24 11.51
CA LEU A 398 -12.34 11.46 11.79
C LEU A 398 -12.51 11.16 13.27
N THR A 399 -11.43 11.16 14.07
CA THR A 399 -11.53 11.09 15.54
C THR A 399 -12.22 12.31 16.15
N THR A 400 -12.15 13.46 15.48
CA THR A 400 -12.77 14.72 15.89
C THR A 400 -14.24 14.86 15.47
N MET A 401 -14.76 13.92 14.68
CA MET A 401 -16.12 13.98 14.14
C MET A 401 -16.98 12.84 14.68
N ASP A 402 -17.91 13.18 15.56
CA ASP A 402 -18.88 12.24 16.12
C ASP A 402 -19.98 11.93 15.08
N PHE A 403 -19.68 11.01 14.16
CA PHE A 403 -20.70 10.50 13.23
C PHE A 403 -21.61 9.51 13.96
N ALA A 404 -22.53 10.03 14.76
CA ALA A 404 -23.57 9.27 15.47
C ALA A 404 -24.49 8.42 14.55
N ALA A 405 -24.35 8.54 13.23
CA ALA A 405 -25.28 8.00 12.23
C ALA A 405 -25.10 6.51 11.89
N ALA A 406 -24.06 5.82 12.35
CA ALA A 406 -23.89 4.38 12.07
C ALA A 406 -23.29 3.62 13.26
N LYS A 407 -24.13 3.00 14.09
CA LYS A 407 -23.70 2.16 15.23
C LYS A 407 -22.86 0.93 14.83
N ASP A 408 -22.94 0.51 13.56
CA ASP A 408 -22.36 -0.75 13.08
C ASP A 408 -21.07 -0.56 12.25
N VAL A 409 -20.71 0.67 11.87
CA VAL A 409 -19.56 0.93 10.97
C VAL A 409 -18.83 2.21 11.42
N SER A 410 -17.51 2.11 11.64
CA SER A 410 -16.69 3.26 12.00
C SER A 410 -16.51 4.21 10.80
N ALA A 411 -16.52 5.53 11.05
CA ALA A 411 -16.34 6.54 10.01
C ALA A 411 -14.97 6.43 9.31
N LEU A 412 -13.90 6.14 10.08
CA LEU A 412 -12.56 5.88 9.55
C LEU A 412 -12.56 4.66 8.62
N GLY A 413 -13.14 3.54 9.06
CA GLY A 413 -13.26 2.34 8.24
C GLY A 413 -14.06 2.58 6.97
N ALA A 414 -15.13 3.37 7.05
CA ALA A 414 -15.98 3.75 5.92
C ALA A 414 -15.24 4.57 4.86
N VAL A 415 -14.56 5.65 5.27
CA VAL A 415 -13.80 6.51 4.35
C VAL A 415 -12.69 5.71 3.66
N MET A 416 -11.90 4.93 4.42
CA MET A 416 -10.82 4.12 3.83
C MET A 416 -11.36 3.02 2.91
N ALA A 417 -12.46 2.36 3.27
CA ALA A 417 -13.09 1.34 2.42
C ALA A 417 -13.57 1.93 1.10
N PHE A 418 -14.18 3.13 1.10
CA PHE A 418 -14.61 3.81 -0.11
C PHE A 418 -13.42 4.21 -1.00
N LEU A 419 -12.39 4.86 -0.44
CA LEU A 419 -11.23 5.33 -1.20
C LEU A 419 -10.46 4.15 -1.84
N TYR A 420 -10.18 3.08 -1.08
CA TYR A 420 -9.51 1.90 -1.63
C TYR A 420 -10.37 1.16 -2.65
N SER A 421 -11.67 0.99 -2.40
CA SER A 421 -12.56 0.31 -3.37
C SER A 421 -12.64 1.09 -4.69
N THR A 422 -12.71 2.41 -4.61
CA THR A 422 -12.68 3.30 -5.78
C THR A 422 -11.39 3.11 -6.58
N TYR A 423 -10.24 3.13 -5.91
CA TYR A 423 -8.95 2.87 -6.54
C TYR A 423 -8.93 1.49 -7.23
N ILE A 424 -9.38 0.43 -6.57
CA ILE A 424 -9.38 -0.93 -7.13
C ILE A 424 -10.24 -1.00 -8.39
N VAL A 425 -11.43 -0.37 -8.37
CA VAL A 425 -12.31 -0.30 -9.54
C VAL A 425 -11.64 0.48 -10.67
N PHE A 426 -11.05 1.65 -10.37
CA PHE A 426 -10.32 2.45 -11.36
C PHE A 426 -9.18 1.65 -11.97
N ASN A 427 -8.35 1.02 -11.14
CA ASN A 427 -7.21 0.27 -11.62
C ASN A 427 -7.64 -0.95 -12.44
N ALA A 428 -8.69 -1.68 -12.03
CA ALA A 428 -9.19 -2.83 -12.77
C ALA A 428 -9.77 -2.44 -14.15
N VAL A 429 -10.56 -1.37 -14.20
CA VAL A 429 -11.22 -0.92 -15.43
C VAL A 429 -10.23 -0.21 -16.35
N LEU A 430 -9.56 0.83 -15.84
CA LEU A 430 -8.69 1.68 -16.65
C LEU A 430 -7.43 0.94 -17.10
N SER A 431 -6.83 0.07 -16.28
CA SER A 431 -5.64 -0.68 -16.72
C SER A 431 -5.94 -1.58 -17.93
N SER A 432 -7.12 -2.21 -17.96
CA SER A 432 -7.51 -3.03 -19.11
C SER A 432 -7.87 -2.17 -20.33
N VAL A 433 -8.63 -1.09 -20.15
CA VAL A 433 -9.03 -0.19 -21.24
C VAL A 433 -7.83 0.52 -21.86
N LEU A 434 -6.93 1.06 -21.05
CA LEU A 434 -5.72 1.74 -21.51
C LEU A 434 -4.67 0.75 -22.03
N GLY A 435 -4.62 -0.47 -21.47
CA GLY A 435 -3.85 -1.58 -22.02
C GLY A 435 -4.23 -1.88 -23.47
N ARG A 436 -5.52 -1.76 -23.82
CA ARG A 436 -5.99 -1.90 -25.21
C ARG A 436 -5.43 -0.81 -26.13
N VAL A 437 -5.29 0.42 -25.64
CA VAL A 437 -4.67 1.52 -26.40
C VAL A 437 -3.22 1.18 -26.73
N ILE A 438 -2.47 0.65 -25.76
CA ILE A 438 -1.07 0.22 -25.95
C ILE A 438 -0.99 -0.94 -26.96
N ASP A 439 -1.84 -1.95 -26.81
CA ASP A 439 -1.84 -3.11 -27.71
C ASP A 439 -2.24 -2.72 -29.15
N GLN A 440 -3.19 -1.81 -29.32
CA GLN A 440 -3.63 -1.30 -30.63
C GLN A 440 -2.55 -0.49 -31.34
N ASP A 441 -1.85 0.40 -30.62
CA ASP A 441 -0.75 1.19 -31.20
C ASP A 441 0.38 0.27 -31.67
N PHE A 442 0.74 -0.72 -30.85
CA PHE A 442 1.76 -1.71 -31.22
C PHE A 442 1.35 -2.54 -32.42
N THR A 443 0.10 -3.01 -32.48
CA THR A 443 -0.38 -3.83 -33.60
C THR A 443 -0.42 -3.04 -34.91
N ARG A 444 -0.68 -1.74 -34.85
CA ARG A 444 -0.75 -0.87 -36.03
C ARG A 444 0.61 -0.37 -36.51
N THR A 445 1.53 -0.06 -35.59
CA THR A 445 2.77 0.66 -35.92
C THR A 445 4.06 -0.11 -35.59
N GLY A 446 3.97 -1.21 -34.84
CA GLY A 446 5.14 -1.91 -34.29
C GLY A 446 5.82 -1.17 -33.14
N THR A 447 5.30 -0.02 -32.71
CA THR A 447 5.83 0.81 -31.61
C THR A 447 4.70 1.18 -30.64
N ILE A 448 5.05 1.73 -29.48
CA ILE A 448 4.06 2.21 -28.49
C ILE A 448 4.18 3.72 -28.24
N TYR A 449 4.78 4.48 -29.16
CA TYR A 449 5.07 5.90 -28.94
C TYR A 449 3.79 6.72 -28.70
N LYS A 450 2.76 6.55 -29.54
CA LYS A 450 1.51 7.32 -29.42
C LYS A 450 0.74 6.88 -28.17
N ALA A 451 0.76 5.59 -27.87
CA ALA A 451 0.17 5.08 -26.64
C ALA A 451 0.86 5.67 -25.40
N LEU A 452 2.20 5.75 -25.36
CA LEU A 452 2.91 6.39 -24.25
C LEU A 452 2.59 7.89 -24.14
N GLN A 453 2.39 8.60 -25.26
CA GLN A 453 1.96 10.00 -25.22
C GLN A 453 0.55 10.14 -24.63
N GLN A 454 -0.39 9.31 -25.04
CA GLN A 454 -1.78 9.39 -24.59
C GLN A 454 -1.95 8.92 -23.14
N VAL A 455 -1.46 7.71 -22.86
CA VAL A 455 -1.67 6.99 -21.60
C VAL A 455 -0.66 7.39 -20.54
N GLY A 456 0.60 7.66 -20.92
CA GLY A 456 1.64 8.12 -20.00
C GLY A 456 1.71 9.64 -19.88
N GLY A 457 1.61 10.38 -20.98
CA GLY A 457 1.71 11.84 -20.98
C GLY A 457 0.40 12.53 -20.63
N ILE A 458 -0.56 12.52 -21.56
CA ILE A 458 -1.81 13.30 -21.47
C ILE A 458 -2.61 12.92 -20.22
N GLN A 459 -2.86 11.63 -20.00
CA GLN A 459 -3.61 11.17 -18.83
C GLN A 459 -2.98 11.61 -17.50
N PHE A 460 -1.65 11.45 -17.35
CA PHE A 460 -0.97 11.86 -16.12
C PHE A 460 -0.96 13.38 -15.95
N SER A 461 -0.85 14.16 -17.03
CA SER A 461 -0.95 15.63 -16.95
C SER A 461 -2.35 16.10 -16.58
N VAL A 462 -3.40 15.48 -17.13
CA VAL A 462 -4.79 15.77 -16.74
C VAL A 462 -4.99 15.43 -15.26
N ALA A 463 -4.53 14.27 -14.84
CA ALA A 463 -4.69 13.85 -13.46
C ALA A 463 -3.83 14.67 -12.47
N SER A 464 -2.63 15.07 -12.88
CA SER A 464 -1.78 16.03 -12.18
C SER A 464 -2.53 17.34 -11.92
N ALA A 465 -3.18 17.90 -12.95
CA ALA A 465 -3.99 19.10 -12.79
C ALA A 465 -5.19 18.88 -11.84
N LEU A 466 -5.89 17.75 -11.95
CA LEU A 466 -7.01 17.41 -11.07
C LEU A 466 -6.58 17.28 -9.60
N ILE A 467 -5.47 16.60 -9.33
CA ILE A 467 -4.93 16.45 -7.97
C ILE A 467 -4.49 17.82 -7.44
N LEU A 468 -3.76 18.59 -8.25
CA LEU A 468 -3.28 19.91 -7.84
C LEU A 468 -4.44 20.86 -7.50
N LEU A 469 -5.48 20.91 -8.36
CA LEU A 469 -6.68 21.70 -8.11
C LEU A 469 -7.43 21.22 -6.86
N ALA A 470 -7.47 19.90 -6.63
CA ALA A 470 -8.09 19.36 -5.43
C ALA A 470 -7.37 19.79 -4.14
N THR A 471 -6.04 19.95 -4.18
CA THR A 471 -5.27 20.46 -3.03
C THR A 471 -5.62 21.90 -2.65
N LEU A 472 -6.41 22.63 -3.45
CA LEU A 472 -6.85 24.00 -3.16
C LEU A 472 -8.24 24.06 -2.52
N ILE A 473 -8.96 22.95 -2.46
CA ILE A 473 -10.32 22.87 -1.91
C ILE A 473 -10.39 23.07 -0.38
N PRO A 474 -9.48 22.47 0.44
CA PRO A 474 -9.56 22.61 1.90
C PRO A 474 -9.43 24.05 2.37
N MET A 475 -10.09 24.42 3.48
CA MET A 475 -9.91 25.76 4.05
C MET A 475 -8.50 25.91 4.63
N GLY A 476 -7.85 27.04 4.32
CA GLY A 476 -6.46 27.31 4.70
C GLY A 476 -5.43 26.75 3.70
N ALA A 477 -5.86 26.10 2.62
CA ALA A 477 -4.96 25.40 1.71
C ALA A 477 -4.09 26.30 0.83
N PHE A 478 -4.33 27.60 0.71
CA PHE A 478 -3.56 28.45 -0.22
C PHE A 478 -2.08 28.60 0.13
N ALA A 479 -1.71 28.40 1.40
CA ALA A 479 -0.30 28.35 1.80
C ALA A 479 0.37 27.08 1.24
N PHE A 480 1.68 27.13 0.94
CA PHE A 480 2.42 25.96 0.47
C PHE A 480 2.40 24.84 1.51
N ASN A 481 2.74 25.17 2.76
CA ASN A 481 2.73 24.29 3.94
C ASN A 481 1.86 24.93 5.04
N PRO A 482 0.52 24.78 4.99
CA PRO A 482 -0.34 25.30 6.04
C PRO A 482 -0.12 24.55 7.35
N LYS A 483 -0.26 25.24 8.48
CA LYS A 483 -0.16 24.64 9.82
C LYS A 483 -1.45 23.93 10.25
N MET A 484 -2.59 24.37 9.73
CA MET A 484 -3.92 23.83 10.03
C MET A 484 -4.74 23.70 8.76
N LEU A 485 -5.64 22.71 8.71
CA LEU A 485 -6.61 22.56 7.63
C LEU A 485 -8.01 22.46 8.21
N ASN A 486 -8.94 23.24 7.67
CA ASN A 486 -10.32 23.29 8.15
C ASN A 486 -10.43 23.61 9.65
N SER A 487 -9.58 24.52 10.13
CA SER A 487 -9.56 25.01 11.52
C SER A 487 -9.29 23.94 12.59
N MET A 488 -8.70 22.81 12.22
CA MET A 488 -8.25 21.80 13.17
C MET A 488 -6.72 21.78 13.29
N PRO A 489 -6.19 21.76 14.54
CA PRO A 489 -4.80 21.42 14.78
C PRO A 489 -4.57 19.97 14.30
N LEU A 490 -3.46 19.73 13.60
CA LEU A 490 -3.06 18.38 13.22
C LEU A 490 -2.07 17.84 14.26
N GLU A 491 -2.22 16.55 14.57
CA GLU A 491 -1.43 15.58 15.37
C GLU A 491 -0.23 16.06 16.22
N GLY A 492 0.61 16.97 15.72
CA GLY A 492 1.68 17.61 16.50
C GLY A 492 1.15 18.47 17.65
N ASP A 493 0.05 19.18 17.44
CA ASP A 493 -0.54 20.05 18.47
C ASP A 493 -1.32 19.25 19.52
N VAL A 494 -1.97 18.14 19.14
CA VAL A 494 -2.69 17.27 20.09
C VAL A 494 -1.72 16.51 21.00
N ALA A 495 -0.61 16.00 20.44
CA ALA A 495 0.42 15.36 21.26
C ALA A 495 1.17 16.37 22.14
N HIS A 496 1.29 17.63 21.71
CA HIS A 496 1.87 18.70 22.51
C HIS A 496 0.88 19.19 23.59
N GLU A 497 -0.42 19.28 23.31
CA GLU A 497 -1.47 19.57 24.29
C GLU A 497 -1.60 18.43 25.32
N GLU A 498 -1.64 17.16 24.88
CA GLU A 498 -1.65 16.01 25.79
C GLU A 498 -0.36 15.91 26.62
N ALA A 499 0.79 16.25 26.05
CA ALA A 499 2.06 16.30 26.79
C ALA A 499 2.09 17.48 27.79
N LEU A 500 1.54 18.64 27.43
CA LEU A 500 1.40 19.79 28.32
C LEU A 500 0.41 19.49 29.44
N ASP A 501 -0.72 18.87 29.13
CA ASP A 501 -1.73 18.46 30.10
C ASP A 501 -1.19 17.35 31.02
N ALA A 502 -0.42 16.38 30.49
CA ALA A 502 0.25 15.37 31.30
C ALA A 502 1.35 15.96 32.19
N GLU A 503 2.12 16.95 31.71
CA GLU A 503 3.12 17.67 32.50
C GLU A 503 2.45 18.54 33.58
N TYR A 504 1.29 19.12 33.29
CA TYR A 504 0.51 19.92 34.24
C TYR A 504 -0.14 19.06 35.33
N VAL A 505 -0.68 17.90 34.96
CA VAL A 505 -1.22 16.92 35.92
C VAL A 505 -0.10 16.34 36.79
N ALA A 506 1.08 16.09 36.22
CA ALA A 506 2.26 15.66 36.97
C ALA A 506 2.75 16.75 37.96
N LYS A 507 2.79 18.03 37.55
CA LYS A 507 3.14 19.15 38.43
C LYS A 507 2.07 19.46 39.49
N GLY A 508 0.79 19.26 39.16
CA GLY A 508 -0.33 19.37 40.09
C GLY A 508 -0.33 18.26 41.15
N ALA A 509 0.15 17.06 40.80
CA ALA A 509 0.31 15.93 41.74
C ALA A 509 1.48 16.14 42.74
N ASP A 510 2.50 16.90 42.36
CA ASP A 510 3.65 17.25 43.22
C ASP A 510 3.38 18.48 44.13
N GLY A 511 2.14 18.97 44.20
CA GLY A 511 1.71 19.99 45.16
C GLY A 511 2.34 21.38 44.96
N THR A 512 2.95 21.65 43.81
CA THR A 512 3.62 22.91 43.49
C THR A 512 2.75 23.85 42.67
N TYR A 513 1.55 24.17 43.16
CA TYR A 513 0.81 25.33 42.66
C TYR A 513 0.14 26.14 43.77
N GLY A 514 0.64 27.37 43.91
CA GLY A 514 -0.05 28.47 44.54
C GLY A 514 -0.05 29.68 43.58
N SER A 515 -1.24 30.22 43.34
CA SER A 515 -1.59 31.54 42.80
C SER A 515 -2.07 31.67 41.35
N ASP A 516 -3.09 32.53 41.19
CA ASP A 516 -3.93 32.83 40.02
C ASP A 516 -3.19 33.41 38.79
N SER A 517 -1.89 33.72 38.88
CA SER A 517 -1.13 34.34 37.78
C SER A 517 -1.00 33.45 36.54
N ASP A 518 -0.91 32.14 36.75
CA ASP A 518 -0.62 31.18 35.68
C ASP A 518 -1.86 30.84 34.84
N SER A 519 -3.05 31.06 35.41
CA SER A 519 -4.33 30.94 34.68
C SER A 519 -4.49 32.04 33.62
N VAL A 520 -4.06 33.26 33.95
CA VAL A 520 -4.10 34.43 33.07
C VAL A 520 -3.03 34.33 31.97
N GLU A 521 -1.87 33.74 32.28
CA GLU A 521 -0.84 33.48 31.27
C GLU A 521 -1.23 32.36 30.30
N ARG A 522 -2.00 31.37 30.77
CA ARG A 522 -2.64 30.33 29.95
C ARG A 522 -3.66 30.94 28.98
N GLU A 523 -4.56 31.81 29.44
CA GLU A 523 -5.52 32.49 28.55
C GLU A 523 -4.84 33.36 27.50
N LYS A 524 -3.76 34.06 27.86
CA LYS A 524 -2.97 34.85 26.89
C LYS A 524 -2.23 33.98 25.86
N LYS A 525 -1.68 32.84 26.27
CA LYS A 525 -1.01 31.90 25.34
C LYS A 525 -2.01 31.20 24.42
N LEU A 526 -3.19 30.81 24.92
CA LEU A 526 -4.26 30.24 24.12
C LEU A 526 -4.84 31.25 23.12
N ALA A 527 -5.03 32.52 23.53
CA ALA A 527 -5.47 33.58 22.63
C ALA A 527 -4.46 33.86 21.50
N ALA A 528 -3.15 33.77 21.78
CA ALA A 528 -2.08 33.95 20.80
C ALA A 528 -1.93 32.79 19.82
N ILE A 529 -2.44 31.59 20.15
CA ILE A 529 -2.45 30.41 19.27
C ILE A 529 -3.69 30.41 18.36
N SER A 530 -4.78 31.08 18.78
CA SER A 530 -6.04 31.16 18.04
C SER A 530 -6.12 32.26 16.96
N ALA A 531 -5.09 33.09 16.81
CA ALA A 531 -4.95 34.16 15.82
C ALA A 531 -3.87 33.82 14.79
#